data_AF-A0A2J6QKN8-F1
#
_entry.id   AF-A0A2J6QKN8-F1
#
_cell.length_a   1.000
_cell.length_b   1.000
_cell.length_c   1.000
_cell.angle_alpha   90.00
_cell.angle_beta   90.00
_cell.angle_gamma   90.00
#
_symmetry.space_group_name_H-M   'P 1'
#
loop_
_entity.id
_entity.type
_entity.pdbx_description
1 polymer ?
#
loop_
_entity_poly.entity_id
_entity_poly.type
_entity_poly.pdbx_seq_one_letter_code
_entity_poly.pdbx_strand_id
1 'polypeptide(L)'
;MALSPTKGIVMAGAAVLPLPIFQAAIYWIYRMYDDSATLPRFLDYKQLEQVVSMNLCTHGFRGLLALTVLTRFTNCLDPRDRIYAILSLLPPYLSAAVVPNYSRAPEDIFKDTVLLNISLQDNLNILTICRFHDPASVLSLPSWAFDFSVPFQLSMSGLNAVPLDATLPEILAICRSWQQAAYPVSQGGEDSWMHYFITTIFSLSIPLALHLGSNLDMHELRDIYEIDYQRGSFPPFGSNSSVTSSFARNIQRDIPGHRLFKTDSGLMGLCPSWASNTDIIIVAFGCDTPLILRCTERNRYQIGGKCSVNGKMLGEGFLGPLSAGCRIAYMDVAGNPQAVFVDANGVPTQLDPRAGPLPSGWSVWYGTDYLNKIEVENGKLKKQWFFHEETEEWTQYDPRLTPENLKSMGVDIEEFVLV
;
A
#
# COMPACT_ATOMS: atom_id res chain seq x y z
N MET A 1 8.20 5.77 -31.16
CA MET A 1 9.33 6.60 -30.69
C MET A 1 9.33 6.55 -29.17
N ALA A 2 10.03 5.58 -28.58
CA ALA A 2 10.03 5.35 -27.14
C ALA A 2 10.74 6.52 -26.43
N LEU A 3 10.10 7.09 -25.40
CA LEU A 3 10.65 8.18 -24.61
C LEU A 3 11.61 7.61 -23.56
N SER A 4 12.90 7.83 -23.77
CA SER A 4 13.94 7.65 -22.75
C SER A 4 13.67 8.59 -21.55
N PRO A 5 14.00 8.19 -20.31
CA PRO A 5 13.91 9.06 -19.11
C PRO A 5 14.69 10.39 -19.25
N THR A 6 15.58 10.51 -20.24
CA THR A 6 16.30 11.76 -20.58
C THR A 6 15.49 12.81 -21.36
N LYS A 7 14.20 12.58 -21.68
CA LYS A 7 13.37 13.51 -22.48
C LYS A 7 12.26 14.23 -21.71
N GLY A 8 12.09 13.96 -20.41
CA GLY A 8 11.10 14.66 -19.60
C GLY A 8 11.40 16.16 -19.50
N ILE A 9 10.36 16.98 -19.55
CA ILE A 9 10.45 18.42 -19.31
C ILE A 9 9.42 18.84 -18.25
N VAL A 10 9.76 19.83 -17.45
CA VAL A 10 8.85 20.53 -16.56
C VAL A 10 8.50 21.85 -17.21
N MET A 11 7.21 22.15 -17.34
CA MET A 11 6.72 23.39 -17.93
C MET A 11 5.93 24.18 -16.89
N ALA A 12 6.22 25.48 -16.78
CA ALA A 12 5.49 26.43 -15.95
C ALA A 12 5.24 27.71 -16.75
N GLY A 13 4.07 27.82 -17.37
CA GLY A 13 3.82 28.87 -18.37
C GLY A 13 4.77 28.72 -19.56
N ALA A 14 5.53 29.78 -19.87
CA ALA A 14 6.54 29.75 -20.93
C ALA A 14 7.90 29.19 -20.48
N ALA A 15 8.11 28.99 -19.18
CA ALA A 15 9.35 28.44 -18.66
C ALA A 15 9.39 26.92 -18.88
N VAL A 16 10.49 26.42 -19.42
CA VAL A 16 10.73 25.00 -19.66
C VAL A 16 12.06 24.61 -19.02
N LEU A 17 12.05 23.54 -18.23
CA LEU A 17 13.25 23.02 -17.58
C LEU A 17 13.38 21.51 -17.86
N PRO A 18 14.57 21.01 -18.23
CA PRO A 18 14.81 19.58 -18.31
C PRO A 18 14.52 18.88 -16.98
N LEU A 19 13.78 17.78 -17.00
CA LEU A 19 13.37 17.06 -15.80
C LEU A 19 14.56 16.66 -14.90
N PRO A 20 15.72 16.19 -15.42
CA PRO A 20 16.87 15.87 -14.57
C PRO A 20 17.42 17.08 -13.79
N ILE A 21 17.37 18.27 -14.38
CA ILE A 21 17.81 19.51 -13.71
C ILE A 21 16.82 19.89 -12.62
N PHE A 22 15.52 19.81 -12.91
CA PHE A 22 14.46 20.03 -11.92
C PHE A 22 14.60 19.08 -10.73
N GLN A 23 14.83 17.79 -10.99
CA GLN A 23 15.01 16.75 -9.97
C GLN A 23 16.17 17.05 -9.04
N ALA A 24 17.34 17.36 -9.60
CA ALA A 24 18.52 17.72 -8.81
C ALA A 24 18.28 18.97 -7.96
N ALA A 25 17.64 20.00 -8.54
CA ALA A 25 17.33 21.25 -7.84
C ALA A 25 16.35 21.03 -6.68
N ILE A 26 15.24 20.32 -6.91
CA ILE A 26 14.24 20.04 -5.87
C ILE A 26 14.80 19.19 -4.74
N TYR A 27 15.60 18.17 -5.06
CA TYR A 27 16.24 17.35 -4.03
C TYR A 27 17.19 18.19 -3.17
N TRP A 28 17.96 19.10 -3.78
CA TRP A 28 18.80 20.03 -3.04
C TRP A 28 17.97 20.98 -2.17
N ILE A 29 16.90 21.59 -2.71
CA ILE A 29 16.00 22.48 -1.97
C ILE A 29 15.41 21.77 -0.75
N TYR A 30 14.95 20.53 -0.92
CA TYR A 30 14.42 19.71 0.17
C TYR A 30 15.43 19.46 1.27
N ARG A 31 16.67 19.12 0.91
CA ARG A 31 17.75 18.91 1.88
C ARG A 31 18.16 20.18 2.64
N MET A 32 17.96 21.35 2.03
CA MET A 32 18.31 22.65 2.62
C MET A 32 17.12 23.34 3.30
N TYR A 33 15.93 22.73 3.28
CA TYR A 33 14.69 23.39 3.68
C TYR A 33 14.74 23.85 5.15
N ASP A 34 15.15 22.96 6.05
CA ASP A 34 15.22 23.25 7.50
C ASP A 34 16.40 24.16 7.87
N ASP A 35 17.48 24.12 7.08
CA ASP A 35 18.66 24.97 7.28
C ASP A 35 18.48 26.39 6.73
N SER A 36 17.37 26.65 6.02
CA SER A 36 17.10 27.92 5.36
C SER A 36 16.03 28.75 6.07
N ALA A 37 16.40 29.97 6.47
CA ALA A 37 15.44 30.93 7.01
C ALA A 37 14.45 31.49 5.95
N THR A 38 14.70 31.26 4.66
CA THR A 38 13.91 31.82 3.55
C THR A 38 12.98 30.81 2.90
N LEU A 39 13.43 29.56 2.68
CA LEU A 39 12.65 28.55 1.96
C LEU A 39 11.25 28.29 2.56
N PRO A 40 11.08 28.18 3.89
CA PRO A 40 9.75 27.99 4.48
C PRO A 40 8.76 29.14 4.27
N ARG A 41 9.22 30.32 3.83
CA ARG A 41 8.36 31.45 3.50
C ARG A 41 7.74 31.35 2.10
N PHE A 42 8.34 30.55 1.22
CA PHE A 42 7.97 30.46 -0.20
C PHE A 42 7.46 29.08 -0.59
N LEU A 43 7.90 28.03 0.11
CA LEU A 43 7.57 26.66 -0.19
C LEU A 43 6.87 26.05 1.01
N ASP A 44 5.72 25.44 0.77
CA ASP A 44 5.09 24.58 1.76
C ASP A 44 5.85 23.24 1.82
N TYR A 45 6.23 22.81 3.03
CA TYR A 45 7.00 21.58 3.22
C TYR A 45 6.27 20.35 2.66
N LYS A 46 4.94 20.25 2.84
CA LYS A 46 4.18 19.08 2.38
C LYS A 46 4.15 19.03 0.85
N GLN A 47 3.97 20.18 0.20
CA GLN A 47 4.07 20.27 -1.26
C GLN A 47 5.47 19.90 -1.75
N LEU A 48 6.52 20.38 -1.08
CA LEU A 48 7.90 20.05 -1.42
C LEU A 48 8.18 18.55 -1.25
N GLU A 49 7.79 17.96 -0.13
CA GLU A 49 7.92 16.52 0.15
C GLU A 49 7.16 15.70 -0.89
N GLN A 50 5.96 16.12 -1.30
CA GLN A 50 5.18 15.47 -2.35
C GLN A 50 5.93 15.51 -3.69
N VAL A 51 6.49 16.67 -4.07
CA VAL A 51 7.27 16.80 -5.32
C VAL A 51 8.54 15.96 -5.27
N VAL A 52 9.27 15.95 -4.15
CA VAL A 52 10.45 15.10 -3.98
C VAL A 52 10.06 13.62 -4.07
N SER A 53 8.98 13.22 -3.40
CA SER A 53 8.47 11.85 -3.41
C SER A 53 8.09 11.37 -4.82
N MET A 54 7.54 12.27 -5.65
CA MET A 54 7.29 11.98 -7.07
C MET A 54 8.59 11.81 -7.88
N ASN A 55 9.65 12.52 -7.52
CA ASN A 55 10.90 12.57 -8.27
C ASN A 55 11.94 11.51 -7.88
N LEU A 56 11.87 10.97 -6.66
CA LEU A 56 12.66 9.81 -6.24
C LEU A 56 12.29 8.51 -7.00
N CYS A 57 11.34 8.57 -7.94
CA CYS A 57 10.88 7.48 -8.79
C CYS A 57 11.89 7.04 -9.87
N THR A 58 13.06 7.66 -10.00
CA THR A 58 14.06 7.32 -11.03
C THR A 58 14.85 6.03 -10.77
N HIS A 59 14.60 5.31 -9.68
CA HIS A 59 15.31 4.07 -9.31
C HIS A 59 14.40 2.85 -9.09
N GLY A 60 13.26 2.75 -9.78
CA GLY A 60 12.51 1.48 -9.89
C GLY A 60 11.59 1.13 -8.72
N PHE A 61 11.38 2.04 -7.77
CA PHE A 61 10.62 1.75 -6.53
C PHE A 61 9.12 2.07 -6.57
N ARG A 62 8.59 2.78 -7.59
CA ARG A 62 7.18 3.22 -7.59
C ARG A 62 6.55 3.09 -8.98
N GLY A 63 5.62 2.14 -9.12
CA GLY A 63 4.80 1.94 -10.33
C GLY A 63 3.62 2.92 -10.42
N LEU A 64 2.73 2.70 -11.39
CA LEU A 64 1.56 3.52 -11.67
C LEU A 64 0.75 3.86 -10.40
N LEU A 65 0.42 2.82 -9.62
CA LEU A 65 -0.33 2.92 -8.37
C LEU A 65 0.21 4.00 -7.42
N ALA A 66 1.52 3.98 -7.18
CA ALA A 66 2.18 4.90 -6.26
C ALA A 66 2.16 6.34 -6.79
N LEU A 67 2.38 6.53 -8.09
CA LEU A 67 2.31 7.86 -8.72
C LEU A 67 0.90 8.42 -8.71
N THR A 68 -0.12 7.60 -8.99
CA THR A 68 -1.53 8.00 -8.90
C THR A 68 -1.89 8.50 -7.50
N VAL A 69 -1.43 7.80 -6.44
CA VAL A 69 -1.61 8.26 -5.06
C VAL A 69 -0.85 9.57 -4.81
N LEU A 70 0.38 9.70 -5.29
CA LEU A 70 1.19 10.92 -5.10
C LEU A 70 0.63 12.13 -5.86
N THR A 71 0.01 11.94 -7.01
CA THR A 71 -0.54 13.05 -7.83
C THR A 71 -2.01 13.31 -7.59
N ARG A 72 -2.67 12.60 -6.67
CA ARG A 72 -4.14 12.68 -6.48
C ARG A 72 -4.67 14.09 -6.19
N PHE A 73 -3.86 14.96 -5.61
CA PHE A 73 -4.24 16.34 -5.28
C PHE A 73 -3.75 17.38 -6.30
N THR A 74 -3.06 16.96 -7.37
CA THR A 74 -2.71 17.88 -8.44
C THR A 74 -3.97 18.19 -9.27
N ASN A 75 -3.97 19.33 -9.97
CA ASN A 75 -5.04 19.70 -10.87
C ASN A 75 -4.70 19.25 -12.29
N CYS A 76 -5.71 18.76 -13.02
CA CYS A 76 -5.62 18.47 -14.45
C CYS A 76 -6.83 19.10 -15.13
N LEU A 77 -6.60 19.87 -16.21
CA LEU A 77 -7.68 20.43 -17.02
C LEU A 77 -8.34 19.33 -17.86
N ASP A 78 -7.50 18.49 -18.48
CA ASP A 78 -7.93 17.32 -19.21
C ASP A 78 -7.80 16.08 -18.31
N PRO A 79 -8.84 15.25 -18.15
CA PRO A 79 -8.75 14.06 -17.29
C PRO A 79 -7.66 13.08 -17.74
N ARG A 80 -7.30 13.05 -19.03
CA ARG A 80 -6.30 12.13 -19.60
C ARG A 80 -4.88 12.49 -19.16
N ASP A 81 -4.64 13.74 -18.81
CA ASP A 81 -3.34 14.21 -18.33
C ASP A 81 -2.94 13.57 -16.98
N ARG A 82 -3.91 12.97 -16.27
CA ARG A 82 -3.63 12.17 -15.07
C ARG A 82 -2.71 10.97 -15.34
N ILE A 83 -2.69 10.48 -16.58
CA ILE A 83 -1.78 9.43 -17.04
C ILE A 83 -0.68 10.04 -17.91
N TYR A 84 -1.04 10.89 -18.87
CA TYR A 84 -0.07 11.41 -19.84
C TYR A 84 1.00 12.31 -19.21
N ALA A 85 0.67 13.10 -18.18
CA ALA A 85 1.63 13.99 -17.53
C ALA A 85 2.67 13.25 -16.68
N ILE A 86 2.39 12.01 -16.26
CA ILE A 86 3.30 11.22 -15.43
C ILE A 86 4.10 10.19 -16.21
N LEU A 87 3.93 10.09 -17.54
CA LEU A 87 4.63 9.07 -18.35
C LEU A 87 6.16 9.13 -18.20
N SER A 88 6.75 10.33 -18.08
CA SER A 88 8.19 10.47 -17.86
C SER A 88 8.66 10.05 -16.46
N LEU A 89 7.73 9.84 -15.53
CA LEU A 89 7.99 9.36 -14.17
C LEU A 89 7.75 7.85 -14.04
N LEU A 90 7.03 7.23 -14.98
CA LEU A 90 6.72 5.80 -14.95
C LEU A 90 7.91 4.94 -15.39
N PRO A 91 7.98 3.68 -14.94
CA PRO A 91 8.96 2.72 -15.43
C PRO A 91 8.97 2.59 -16.96
N PRO A 92 10.14 2.37 -17.61
CA PRO A 92 10.27 2.35 -19.06
C PRO A 92 9.31 1.41 -19.80
N TYR A 93 9.02 0.24 -19.22
CA TYR A 93 8.11 -0.73 -19.82
C TYR A 93 6.67 -0.20 -19.93
N LEU A 94 6.22 0.57 -18.95
CA LEU A 94 4.88 1.13 -18.93
C LEU A 94 4.81 2.44 -19.73
N SER A 95 5.82 3.30 -19.60
CA SER A 95 5.89 4.56 -20.33
C SER A 95 6.03 4.35 -21.84
N ALA A 96 6.68 3.28 -22.29
CA ALA A 96 6.78 2.93 -23.70
C ALA A 96 5.48 2.36 -24.30
N ALA A 97 4.62 1.76 -23.46
CA ALA A 97 3.39 1.12 -23.88
C ALA A 97 2.20 2.10 -24.01
N VAL A 98 2.26 3.27 -23.37
CA VAL A 98 1.20 4.28 -23.42
C VAL A 98 1.58 5.42 -24.36
N VAL A 99 0.80 5.61 -25.42
CA VAL A 99 0.96 6.73 -26.37
C VAL A 99 -0.16 7.74 -26.16
N PRO A 100 0.13 9.02 -25.86
CA PRO A 100 -0.89 10.05 -25.71
C PRO A 100 -1.79 10.18 -26.96
N ASN A 101 -3.10 10.05 -26.76
CA ASN A 101 -4.11 10.21 -27.82
C ASN A 101 -5.36 10.91 -27.28
N TYR A 102 -5.39 12.24 -27.43
CA TYR A 102 -6.51 13.10 -27.01
C TYR A 102 -7.76 12.99 -27.89
N SER A 103 -7.78 12.10 -28.90
CA SER A 103 -9.01 11.78 -29.65
C SER A 103 -9.81 10.65 -29.00
N ARG A 104 -9.23 9.90 -28.05
CA ARG A 104 -9.92 8.82 -27.33
C ARG A 104 -10.67 9.37 -26.12
N ALA A 105 -11.76 8.68 -25.77
CA ALA A 105 -12.50 8.93 -24.54
C ALA A 105 -11.63 8.60 -23.30
N PRO A 106 -11.71 9.40 -22.21
CA PRO A 106 -11.01 9.12 -20.97
C PRO A 106 -11.29 7.71 -20.42
N GLU A 107 -12.53 7.24 -20.54
CA GLU A 107 -12.97 5.93 -20.05
C GLU A 107 -12.17 4.79 -20.68
N ASP A 108 -11.93 4.86 -21.99
CA ASP A 108 -11.18 3.83 -22.69
C ASP A 108 -9.69 3.88 -22.31
N ILE A 109 -9.14 5.07 -22.13
CA ILE A 109 -7.74 5.25 -21.70
C ILE A 109 -7.56 4.67 -20.29
N PHE A 110 -8.50 4.91 -19.37
CA PHE A 110 -8.40 4.45 -17.99
C PHE A 110 -8.55 2.92 -17.88
N LYS A 111 -9.53 2.32 -18.57
CA LYS A 111 -9.67 0.86 -18.67
C LYS A 111 -8.41 0.21 -19.23
N ASP A 112 -7.93 0.69 -20.38
CA ASP A 112 -6.74 0.14 -21.02
C ASP A 112 -5.51 0.25 -20.13
N THR A 113 -5.38 1.36 -19.40
CA THR A 113 -4.24 1.59 -18.50
C THR A 113 -4.25 0.62 -17.33
N VAL A 114 -5.42 0.33 -16.75
CA VAL A 114 -5.54 -0.68 -15.69
C VAL A 114 -5.22 -2.07 -16.21
N LEU A 115 -5.79 -2.47 -17.34
CA LEU A 115 -5.53 -3.79 -17.95
C LEU A 115 -4.06 -3.96 -18.34
N LEU A 116 -3.47 -2.92 -18.94
CA LEU A 116 -2.05 -2.89 -19.28
C LEU A 116 -1.17 -3.02 -18.04
N ASN A 117 -1.52 -2.35 -16.94
CA ASN A 117 -0.79 -2.47 -15.68
C ASN A 117 -0.85 -3.90 -15.13
N ILE A 118 -2.04 -4.53 -15.14
CA ILE A 118 -2.21 -5.92 -14.73
C ILE A 118 -1.33 -6.85 -15.59
N SER A 119 -1.38 -6.72 -16.91
CA SER A 119 -0.61 -7.58 -17.82
C SER A 119 0.91 -7.37 -17.71
N LEU A 120 1.38 -6.15 -17.46
CA LEU A 120 2.81 -5.85 -17.37
C LEU A 120 3.40 -6.12 -15.98
N GLN A 121 2.58 -6.14 -14.92
CA GLN A 121 3.03 -6.41 -13.56
C GLN A 121 2.75 -7.85 -13.12
N ASP A 122 1.91 -8.57 -13.86
CA ASP A 122 1.44 -9.92 -13.53
C ASP A 122 0.86 -10.00 -12.11
N ASN A 123 0.11 -8.96 -11.75
CA ASN A 123 -0.57 -8.87 -10.46
C ASN A 123 -1.78 -7.94 -10.55
N LEU A 124 -2.60 -7.97 -9.52
CA LEU A 124 -3.86 -7.24 -9.40
C LEU A 124 -3.77 -6.07 -8.41
N ASN A 125 -2.57 -5.64 -8.02
CA ASN A 125 -2.39 -4.57 -7.02
C ASN A 125 -3.02 -3.25 -7.42
N ILE A 126 -3.17 -2.96 -8.71
CA ILE A 126 -3.87 -1.75 -9.18
C ILE A 126 -5.34 -1.71 -8.75
N LEU A 127 -5.96 -2.87 -8.49
CA LEU A 127 -7.34 -2.97 -8.03
C LEU A 127 -7.52 -2.47 -6.59
N THR A 128 -6.44 -2.32 -5.82
CA THR A 128 -6.47 -1.86 -4.42
C THR A 128 -6.93 -0.40 -4.28
N ILE A 129 -6.83 0.40 -5.34
CA ILE A 129 -7.30 1.79 -5.38
C ILE A 129 -8.67 1.96 -6.03
N CYS A 130 -9.22 0.91 -6.62
CA CYS A 130 -10.56 0.92 -7.19
C CYS A 130 -11.62 1.11 -6.09
N ARG A 131 -12.84 1.47 -6.49
CA ARG A 131 -13.99 1.64 -5.58
C ARG A 131 -15.29 1.48 -6.34
N PHE A 132 -16.38 1.22 -5.61
CA PHE A 132 -17.69 0.93 -6.22
C PHE A 132 -18.16 2.04 -7.16
N HIS A 133 -17.97 3.30 -6.74
CA HIS A 133 -18.23 4.51 -7.51
C HIS A 133 -17.66 5.72 -6.73
N ASP A 134 -17.01 6.67 -7.41
CA ASP A 134 -16.72 7.98 -6.81
C ASP A 134 -17.88 8.93 -7.11
N PRO A 135 -18.60 9.49 -6.12
CA PRO A 135 -19.66 10.46 -6.36
C PRO A 135 -19.23 11.69 -7.17
N ALA A 136 -17.93 12.02 -7.15
CA ALA A 136 -17.36 13.11 -7.95
C ALA A 136 -17.06 12.70 -9.40
N SER A 137 -17.11 11.40 -9.72
CA SER A 137 -16.90 10.92 -11.08
C SER A 137 -18.11 11.23 -11.94
N VAL A 138 -17.84 11.73 -13.14
CA VAL A 138 -18.82 11.92 -14.21
C VAL A 138 -18.68 10.86 -15.30
N LEU A 139 -17.73 9.92 -15.14
CA LEU A 139 -17.39 8.90 -16.12
C LEU A 139 -18.16 7.61 -15.85
N SER A 140 -18.59 6.92 -16.91
CA SER A 140 -19.24 5.62 -16.81
C SER A 140 -18.20 4.50 -16.88
N LEU A 141 -17.54 4.22 -15.76
CA LEU A 141 -16.51 3.19 -15.65
C LEU A 141 -17.00 1.94 -14.92
N PRO A 142 -16.56 0.73 -15.32
CA PRO A 142 -16.72 -0.44 -14.47
C PRO A 142 -15.91 -0.25 -13.18
N SER A 143 -16.32 -0.86 -12.07
CA SER A 143 -15.68 -0.60 -10.78
C SER A 143 -14.20 -0.99 -10.73
N TRP A 144 -13.79 -1.97 -11.55
CA TRP A 144 -12.40 -2.39 -11.68
C TRP A 144 -11.53 -1.41 -12.47
N ALA A 145 -12.12 -0.45 -13.19
CA ALA A 145 -11.39 0.59 -13.87
C ALA A 145 -11.30 1.83 -12.97
N PHE A 146 -10.09 2.11 -12.48
CA PHE A 146 -9.84 3.28 -11.66
C PHE A 146 -10.09 4.58 -12.44
N ASP A 147 -10.92 5.47 -11.90
CA ASP A 147 -11.08 6.81 -12.42
C ASP A 147 -9.90 7.68 -11.98
N PHE A 148 -8.96 7.92 -12.89
CA PHE A 148 -7.79 8.73 -12.61
C PHE A 148 -8.11 10.23 -12.52
N SER A 149 -9.27 10.68 -12.99
CA SER A 149 -9.66 12.10 -13.03
C SER A 149 -10.07 12.65 -11.67
N VAL A 150 -10.70 11.82 -10.86
CA VAL A 150 -11.16 12.20 -9.52
C VAL A 150 -10.01 12.14 -8.52
N PRO A 151 -9.83 13.16 -7.66
CA PRO A 151 -8.96 13.01 -6.51
C PRO A 151 -9.49 11.86 -5.68
N PHE A 152 -8.62 10.93 -5.25
CA PHE A 152 -9.01 9.80 -4.42
C PHE A 152 -9.66 10.32 -3.12
N GLN A 153 -10.99 10.49 -3.13
CA GLN A 153 -11.77 11.04 -2.03
C GLN A 153 -12.56 9.92 -1.37
N LEU A 154 -12.03 9.36 -0.29
CA LEU A 154 -12.79 8.48 0.59
C LEU A 154 -14.03 9.25 1.10
N SER A 155 -15.23 8.85 0.67
CA SER A 155 -16.49 9.60 0.85
C SER A 155 -16.79 9.95 2.32
N MET A 156 -17.43 11.11 2.55
CA MET A 156 -17.63 11.77 3.85
C MET A 156 -18.91 11.38 4.64
N SER A 157 -19.54 10.24 4.40
CA SER A 157 -20.85 9.97 5.02
C SER A 157 -20.88 8.70 5.86
N GLY A 158 -20.63 8.87 7.16
CA GLY A 158 -20.95 7.88 8.18
C GLY A 158 -20.53 8.37 9.56
N LEU A 159 -21.42 8.24 10.56
CA LEU A 159 -21.22 8.67 11.96
C LEU A 159 -19.95 8.10 12.64
N ASN A 160 -19.25 7.14 12.00
CA ASN A 160 -18.10 6.43 12.54
C ASN A 160 -16.90 6.36 11.56
N ALA A 161 -16.90 7.11 10.45
CA ALA A 161 -15.75 7.19 9.55
C ALA A 161 -14.90 8.41 9.90
N VAL A 162 -13.58 8.32 9.71
CA VAL A 162 -12.69 9.47 9.94
C VAL A 162 -12.74 10.40 8.72
N PRO A 163 -13.08 11.69 8.87
CA PRO A 163 -13.08 12.64 7.76
C PRO A 163 -11.70 12.80 7.11
N LEU A 164 -11.67 13.13 5.81
CA LEU A 164 -10.41 13.28 5.05
C LEU A 164 -9.54 14.45 5.53
N ASP A 165 -10.18 15.51 6.00
CA ASP A 165 -9.58 16.76 6.49
C ASP A 165 -9.47 16.80 8.02
N ALA A 166 -9.77 15.68 8.70
CA ALA A 166 -9.71 15.59 10.14
C ALA A 166 -8.32 15.94 10.68
N THR A 167 -8.30 16.79 11.70
CA THR A 167 -7.11 17.08 12.50
C THR A 167 -6.73 15.87 13.33
N LEU A 168 -5.45 15.78 13.75
CA LEU A 168 -5.00 14.66 14.59
C LEU A 168 -5.84 14.45 15.86
N PRO A 169 -6.24 15.51 16.60
CA PRO A 169 -7.15 15.34 17.74
C PRO A 169 -8.50 14.71 17.37
N GLU A 170 -9.09 15.08 16.24
CA GLU A 170 -10.36 14.51 15.75
C GLU A 170 -10.20 13.04 15.37
N ILE A 171 -9.11 12.70 14.67
CA ILE A 171 -8.80 11.30 14.32
C ILE A 171 -8.69 10.45 15.58
N LEU A 172 -7.93 10.91 16.58
CA LEU A 172 -7.72 10.17 17.82
C LEU A 172 -9.01 10.01 18.66
N ALA A 173 -9.88 11.03 18.65
CA ALA A 173 -11.18 10.96 19.30
C ALA A 173 -12.09 9.89 18.66
N ILE A 174 -12.07 9.79 17.32
CA ILE A 174 -12.80 8.74 16.60
C ILE A 174 -12.20 7.36 16.89
N CYS A 175 -10.87 7.21 16.85
CA CYS A 175 -10.20 5.95 17.22
C CYS A 175 -10.58 5.50 18.65
N ARG A 176 -10.73 6.42 19.61
CA ARG A 176 -11.23 6.09 20.96
C ARG A 176 -12.68 5.60 20.97
N SER A 177 -13.54 6.19 20.14
CA SER A 177 -14.91 5.69 20.01
C SER A 177 -14.93 4.24 19.49
N TRP A 178 -14.05 3.92 18.54
CA TRP A 178 -13.88 2.55 18.03
C TRP A 178 -13.32 1.61 19.08
N GLN A 179 -12.34 2.06 19.86
CA GLN A 179 -11.77 1.33 20.98
C GLN A 179 -12.87 0.96 22.00
N GLN A 180 -13.71 1.92 22.41
CA GLN A 180 -14.81 1.65 23.35
C GLN A 180 -15.84 0.67 22.77
N ALA A 181 -16.17 0.81 21.47
CA ALA A 181 -17.11 -0.08 20.80
C ALA A 181 -16.58 -1.51 20.59
N ALA A 182 -15.26 -1.69 20.54
CA ALA A 182 -14.63 -2.99 20.32
C ALA A 182 -14.29 -3.76 21.63
N TYR A 183 -14.37 -3.12 22.81
CA TYR A 183 -14.04 -3.71 24.11
C TYR A 183 -15.13 -4.66 24.68
N PRO A 184 -14.75 -5.73 25.40
CA PRO A 184 -14.49 -7.06 24.85
C PRO A 184 -15.76 -7.83 24.44
N VAL A 185 -15.70 -8.41 23.24
CA VAL A 185 -16.41 -9.66 22.84
C VAL A 185 -15.39 -10.75 22.42
N SER A 186 -14.09 -10.47 22.43
CA SER A 186 -13.03 -11.45 22.09
C SER A 186 -12.59 -12.24 23.32
N GLN A 187 -12.49 -13.57 23.19
CA GLN A 187 -11.92 -14.43 24.22
C GLN A 187 -10.40 -14.25 24.26
N GLY A 188 -9.93 -13.46 25.22
CA GLY A 188 -8.53 -13.13 25.46
C GLY A 188 -8.49 -11.92 26.39
N GLY A 189 -7.66 -11.96 27.45
CA GLY A 189 -7.61 -10.89 28.45
C GLY A 189 -7.35 -9.49 27.88
N GLU A 190 -7.48 -8.45 28.71
CA GLU A 190 -7.44 -7.03 28.32
C GLU A 190 -6.24 -6.66 27.41
N ASP A 191 -5.06 -7.23 27.68
CA ASP A 191 -3.83 -6.99 26.90
C ASP A 191 -3.90 -7.47 25.44
N SER A 192 -4.61 -8.58 25.18
CA SER A 192 -4.68 -9.18 23.86
C SER A 192 -5.51 -8.34 22.90
N TRP A 193 -6.66 -7.84 23.38
CA TRP A 193 -7.54 -7.02 22.56
C TRP A 193 -6.91 -5.66 22.22
N MET A 194 -6.26 -5.00 23.19
CA MET A 194 -5.58 -3.73 22.93
C MET A 194 -4.50 -3.88 21.86
N HIS A 195 -3.74 -4.97 21.91
CA HIS A 195 -2.77 -5.28 20.87
C HIS A 195 -3.42 -5.40 19.48
N TYR A 196 -4.55 -6.11 19.36
CA TYR A 196 -5.29 -6.21 18.09
C TYR A 196 -5.87 -4.87 17.62
N PHE A 197 -6.33 -4.02 18.54
CA PHE A 197 -6.83 -2.70 18.18
C PHE A 197 -5.71 -1.80 17.63
N ILE A 198 -4.59 -1.71 18.34
CA ILE A 198 -3.40 -0.93 17.93
C ILE A 198 -2.86 -1.45 16.59
N THR A 199 -2.65 -2.76 16.44
CA THR A 199 -2.24 -3.33 15.15
C THR A 199 -3.22 -3.01 14.02
N THR A 200 -4.54 -2.97 14.29
CA THR A 200 -5.55 -2.64 13.26
C THR A 200 -5.37 -1.21 12.77
N ILE A 201 -5.29 -0.23 13.67
CA ILE A 201 -5.14 1.17 13.29
C ILE A 201 -3.79 1.44 12.61
N PHE A 202 -2.76 0.64 12.88
CA PHE A 202 -1.45 0.77 12.24
C PHE A 202 -1.20 -0.20 11.09
N SER A 203 -2.16 -1.06 10.75
CA SER A 203 -1.99 -2.11 9.73
C SER A 203 -1.60 -1.56 8.36
N LEU A 204 -2.01 -0.32 8.04
CA LEU A 204 -1.65 0.38 6.80
C LEU A 204 -0.33 1.18 6.91
N SER A 205 0.15 1.43 8.13
CA SER A 205 1.31 2.28 8.43
C SER A 205 2.59 1.53 8.74
N ILE A 206 2.51 0.30 9.26
CA ILE A 206 3.68 -0.47 9.72
C ILE A 206 4.76 -0.64 8.63
N PRO A 207 4.42 -1.03 7.37
CA PRO A 207 5.43 -1.16 6.32
C PRO A 207 6.17 0.15 6.04
N LEU A 208 5.50 1.30 6.18
CA LEU A 208 6.09 2.61 5.91
C LEU A 208 6.85 3.19 7.11
N ALA A 209 6.39 2.95 8.34
CA ALA A 209 7.10 3.38 9.55
C ALA A 209 8.52 2.80 9.59
N LEU A 210 8.64 1.51 9.31
CA LEU A 210 9.93 0.84 9.22
C LEU A 210 10.78 1.37 8.06
N HIS A 211 10.15 1.80 6.95
CA HIS A 211 10.84 2.35 5.77
C HIS A 211 11.49 3.71 6.08
N LEU A 212 10.94 4.44 7.05
CA LEU A 212 11.49 5.70 7.56
C LEU A 212 12.54 5.49 8.67
N GLY A 213 12.96 4.25 8.93
CA GLY A 213 14.00 3.93 9.91
C GLY A 213 13.57 4.08 11.36
N SER A 214 12.26 4.18 11.65
CA SER A 214 11.78 4.13 13.03
C SER A 214 11.72 2.67 13.50
N ASN A 215 12.58 2.30 14.44
CA ASN A 215 12.59 1.00 15.13
C ASN A 215 11.42 0.84 16.12
N LEU A 216 10.24 1.33 15.73
CA LEU A 216 9.04 1.33 16.55
C LEU A 216 8.50 -0.09 16.71
N ASP A 217 8.53 -0.62 17.94
CA ASP A 217 7.82 -1.84 18.25
C ASP A 217 6.34 -1.57 18.60
N MET A 218 5.53 -2.64 18.63
CA MET A 218 4.10 -2.53 18.88
C MET A 218 3.73 -2.08 20.30
N HIS A 219 4.62 -2.28 21.28
CA HIS A 219 4.41 -1.85 22.66
C HIS A 219 4.68 -0.35 22.79
N GLU A 220 5.74 0.16 22.19
CA GLU A 220 6.03 1.59 22.12
C GLU A 220 4.90 2.35 21.41
N LEU A 221 4.37 1.80 20.31
CA LEU A 221 3.22 2.39 19.60
C LEU A 221 1.96 2.45 20.47
N ARG A 222 1.69 1.40 21.25
CA ARG A 222 0.58 1.37 22.20
C ARG A 222 0.77 2.42 23.27
N ASP A 223 1.96 2.49 23.86
CA ASP A 223 2.25 3.42 24.94
C ASP A 223 2.15 4.88 24.45
N ILE A 224 2.64 5.19 23.25
CA ILE A 224 2.43 6.51 22.59
C ILE A 224 0.95 6.80 22.39
N TYR A 225 0.19 5.84 21.84
CA TYR A 225 -1.25 6.02 21.63
C TYR A 225 -1.99 6.25 22.96
N GLU A 226 -1.62 5.57 24.04
CA GLU A 226 -2.26 5.70 25.34
C GLU A 226 -1.85 6.96 26.10
N ILE A 227 -0.54 7.23 26.21
CA ILE A 227 0.05 8.32 26.98
C ILE A 227 -0.22 9.67 26.31
N ASP A 228 0.09 9.80 25.02
CA ASP A 228 0.02 11.11 24.34
C ASP A 228 -1.43 11.49 24.01
N TYR A 229 -2.33 10.50 23.88
CA TYR A 229 -3.76 10.76 23.90
C TYR A 229 -4.20 11.41 25.22
N GLN A 230 -3.83 10.83 26.37
CA GLN A 230 -4.25 11.35 27.68
C GLN A 230 -3.74 12.78 27.91
N ARG A 231 -2.59 13.11 27.32
CA ARG A 231 -1.97 14.43 27.41
C ARG A 231 -2.47 15.42 26.34
N GLY A 232 -3.22 14.97 25.34
CA GLY A 232 -3.71 15.81 24.23
C GLY A 232 -2.60 16.49 23.42
N SER A 233 -1.37 15.99 23.48
CA SER A 233 -0.17 16.70 23.00
C SER A 233 0.69 15.81 22.13
N PHE A 234 0.31 15.73 20.86
CA PHE A 234 1.24 15.29 19.82
C PHE A 234 2.05 16.51 19.35
N PRO A 235 3.38 16.38 19.20
CA PRO A 235 4.18 17.44 18.63
C PRO A 235 3.68 17.76 17.20
N PRO A 236 3.69 19.04 16.79
CA PRO A 236 3.28 19.43 15.45
C PRO A 236 4.17 18.77 14.39
N PHE A 237 3.63 18.63 13.18
CA PHE A 237 4.39 18.19 12.00
C PHE A 237 5.67 19.03 11.86
N GLY A 238 6.83 18.38 11.78
CA GLY A 238 8.11 19.04 11.50
C GLY A 238 9.02 19.28 12.72
N SER A 239 8.69 18.81 13.93
CA SER A 239 9.66 18.81 15.02
C SER A 239 10.75 17.73 14.80
N ASN A 240 12.02 18.11 14.91
CA ASN A 240 13.17 17.22 14.73
C ASN A 240 13.08 15.95 15.60
N SER A 241 12.97 14.82 14.91
CA SER A 241 13.21 13.43 15.37
C SER A 241 12.63 13.03 16.74
N SER A 242 11.31 12.84 16.82
CA SER A 242 10.75 11.89 17.79
C SER A 242 9.88 10.84 17.11
N VAL A 243 9.91 9.65 17.69
CA VAL A 243 9.04 8.51 17.41
C VAL A 243 7.56 8.95 17.30
N THR A 244 7.14 9.87 18.18
CA THR A 244 5.80 10.48 18.20
C THR A 244 5.47 11.31 16.95
N SER A 245 6.43 12.02 16.35
CA SER A 245 6.20 12.80 15.13
C SER A 245 5.97 11.89 13.91
N SER A 246 6.70 10.78 13.82
CA SER A 246 6.47 9.75 12.79
C SER A 246 5.12 9.06 12.98
N PHE A 247 4.76 8.78 14.23
CA PHE A 247 3.45 8.25 14.61
C PHE A 247 2.30 9.15 14.16
N ALA A 248 2.33 10.43 14.53
CA ALA A 248 1.32 11.43 14.15
C ALA A 248 1.16 11.50 12.63
N ARG A 249 2.29 11.52 11.90
CA ARG A 249 2.30 11.57 10.44
C ARG A 249 1.62 10.37 9.80
N ASN A 250 1.85 9.17 10.32
CA ASN A 250 1.26 7.95 9.79
C ASN A 250 -0.26 7.90 10.02
N ILE A 251 -0.72 8.22 11.23
CA ILE A 251 -2.17 8.28 11.53
C ILE A 251 -2.87 9.31 10.64
N GLN A 252 -2.31 10.51 10.51
CA GLN A 252 -2.90 11.58 9.71
C GLN A 252 -2.89 11.30 8.21
N ARG A 253 -2.05 10.36 7.75
CA ARG A 253 -2.00 9.96 6.35
C ARG A 253 -2.97 8.81 6.06
N ASP A 254 -3.01 7.79 6.92
CA ASP A 254 -3.59 6.49 6.57
C ASP A 254 -5.00 6.28 7.13
N ILE A 255 -5.34 6.88 8.27
CA ILE A 255 -6.66 6.70 8.90
C ILE A 255 -7.79 7.49 8.21
N PRO A 256 -7.58 8.75 7.76
CA PRO A 256 -8.64 9.50 7.09
C PRO A 256 -9.29 8.73 5.94
N GLY A 257 -10.63 8.75 5.92
CA GLY A 257 -11.44 8.04 4.95
C GLY A 257 -11.70 6.56 5.24
N HIS A 258 -11.20 6.04 6.36
CA HIS A 258 -11.46 4.68 6.79
C HIS A 258 -12.41 4.62 8.00
N ARG A 259 -12.92 3.42 8.25
CA ARG A 259 -13.66 3.06 9.45
C ARG A 259 -13.19 1.72 10.00
N LEU A 260 -13.31 1.51 11.30
CA LEU A 260 -13.12 0.19 11.91
C LEU A 260 -14.32 -0.70 11.59
N PHE A 261 -14.05 -1.95 11.25
CA PHE A 261 -15.08 -3.00 11.19
C PHE A 261 -14.65 -4.22 12.00
N LYS A 262 -15.64 -5.07 12.28
CA LYS A 262 -15.46 -6.37 12.90
C LYS A 262 -16.26 -7.41 12.12
N THR A 263 -15.67 -8.57 11.91
CA THR A 263 -16.32 -9.72 11.28
C THR A 263 -17.06 -10.56 12.33
N ASP A 264 -18.00 -11.39 11.90
CA ASP A 264 -18.73 -12.32 12.77
C ASP A 264 -17.80 -13.35 13.45
N SER A 265 -16.66 -13.67 12.83
CA SER A 265 -15.62 -14.53 13.40
C SER A 265 -14.73 -13.82 14.42
N GLY A 266 -14.96 -12.52 14.67
CA GLY A 266 -14.25 -11.75 15.68
C GLY A 266 -13.02 -11.00 15.19
N LEU A 267 -12.63 -11.16 13.91
CA LEU A 267 -11.52 -10.41 13.32
C LEU A 267 -11.86 -8.93 13.20
N MET A 268 -10.86 -8.07 13.40
CA MET A 268 -10.97 -6.61 13.26
C MET A 268 -10.15 -6.11 12.07
N GLY A 269 -10.58 -4.98 11.50
CA GLY A 269 -9.93 -4.42 10.32
C GLY A 269 -10.31 -2.97 10.05
N LEU A 270 -9.62 -2.35 9.08
CA LEU A 270 -10.01 -1.06 8.51
C LEU A 270 -10.56 -1.26 7.11
N CYS A 271 -11.67 -0.60 6.81
CA CYS A 271 -12.25 -0.56 5.48
C CYS A 271 -12.51 0.89 5.04
N PRO A 272 -12.62 1.16 3.74
CA PRO A 272 -13.10 2.44 3.24
C PRO A 272 -14.45 2.82 3.85
N SER A 273 -14.69 4.12 4.04
CA SER A 273 -15.89 4.65 4.70
C SER A 273 -17.23 4.21 4.07
N TRP A 274 -17.25 3.91 2.77
CA TRP A 274 -18.41 3.46 2.00
C TRP A 274 -18.69 1.94 2.09
N ALA A 275 -17.81 1.19 2.76
CA ALA A 275 -18.05 -0.22 2.99
C ALA A 275 -19.32 -0.42 3.85
N SER A 276 -20.08 -1.44 3.47
CA SER A 276 -21.35 -1.86 4.06
C SER A 276 -21.19 -3.25 4.69
N ASN A 277 -22.09 -3.60 5.60
CA ASN A 277 -22.18 -4.96 6.17
C ASN A 277 -22.67 -6.03 5.18
N THR A 278 -23.10 -5.61 3.98
CA THR A 278 -23.47 -6.48 2.86
C THR A 278 -22.29 -6.81 1.94
N ASP A 279 -21.14 -6.17 2.16
CA ASP A 279 -19.95 -6.37 1.34
C ASP A 279 -19.18 -7.61 1.83
N ILE A 280 -18.49 -8.27 0.91
CA ILE A 280 -17.62 -9.40 1.22
C ILE A 280 -16.16 -8.97 1.15
N ILE A 281 -15.32 -9.58 1.97
CA ILE A 281 -13.87 -9.38 1.95
C ILE A 281 -13.24 -10.63 1.36
N ILE A 282 -12.38 -10.45 0.37
CA ILE A 282 -11.65 -11.53 -0.27
C ILE A 282 -10.15 -11.32 -0.12
N VAL A 283 -9.41 -12.44 -0.05
CA VAL A 283 -7.96 -12.44 -0.25
C VAL A 283 -7.73 -12.90 -1.68
N ALA A 284 -7.41 -11.95 -2.57
CA ALA A 284 -7.31 -12.21 -4.00
C ALA A 284 -5.88 -12.60 -4.40
N PHE A 285 -5.76 -13.53 -5.35
CA PHE A 285 -4.48 -13.83 -5.99
C PHE A 285 -3.92 -12.60 -6.70
N GLY A 286 -2.61 -12.37 -6.56
CA GLY A 286 -1.97 -11.20 -7.15
C GLY A 286 -2.29 -9.88 -6.47
N CYS A 287 -2.98 -9.86 -5.31
CA CYS A 287 -3.13 -8.67 -4.49
C CYS A 287 -2.29 -8.75 -3.21
N ASP A 288 -1.66 -7.65 -2.85
CA ASP A 288 -0.88 -7.48 -1.62
C ASP A 288 -1.74 -7.25 -0.37
N THR A 289 -3.02 -6.97 -0.56
CA THR A 289 -3.99 -6.65 0.49
C THR A 289 -5.37 -7.23 0.18
N PRO A 290 -6.16 -7.59 1.20
CA PRO A 290 -7.54 -8.01 1.01
C PRO A 290 -8.37 -6.93 0.30
N LEU A 291 -9.32 -7.37 -0.54
CA LEU A 291 -10.20 -6.51 -1.30
C LEU A 291 -11.64 -6.62 -0.81
N ILE A 292 -12.36 -5.52 -0.89
CA ILE A 292 -13.81 -5.50 -0.68
C ILE A 292 -14.51 -5.72 -2.02
N LEU A 293 -15.47 -6.63 -2.06
CA LEU A 293 -16.40 -6.79 -3.17
C LEU A 293 -17.84 -6.56 -2.72
N ARG A 294 -18.67 -6.03 -3.62
CA ARG A 294 -20.11 -5.90 -3.44
C ARG A 294 -20.81 -6.70 -4.51
N CYS A 295 -21.64 -7.64 -4.08
CA CYS A 295 -22.46 -8.42 -5.00
C CYS A 295 -23.51 -7.51 -5.65
N THR A 296 -23.65 -7.66 -6.96
CA THR A 296 -24.68 -7.03 -7.79
C THR A 296 -25.62 -8.12 -8.31
N GLU A 297 -26.36 -7.85 -9.39
CA GLU A 297 -27.21 -8.87 -9.99
C GLU A 297 -26.39 -10.00 -10.65
N ARG A 298 -26.90 -11.24 -10.58
CA ARG A 298 -26.39 -12.41 -11.31
C ARG A 298 -24.93 -12.79 -11.01
N ASN A 299 -24.52 -12.84 -9.73
CA ASN A 299 -23.17 -13.24 -9.29
C ASN A 299 -22.04 -12.41 -9.93
N ARG A 300 -22.29 -11.12 -10.13
CA ARG A 300 -21.31 -10.14 -10.59
C ARG A 300 -20.96 -9.21 -9.44
N TYR A 301 -19.73 -8.73 -9.41
CA TYR A 301 -19.20 -8.03 -8.25
C TYR A 301 -18.59 -6.71 -8.65
N GLN A 302 -18.94 -5.66 -7.90
CA GLN A 302 -18.18 -4.42 -7.96
C GLN A 302 -17.03 -4.49 -6.97
N ILE A 303 -15.91 -3.85 -7.29
CA ILE A 303 -14.75 -3.75 -6.40
C ILE A 303 -14.78 -2.46 -5.58
N GLY A 304 -14.58 -2.60 -4.28
CA GLY A 304 -14.65 -1.52 -3.29
C GLY A 304 -13.28 -0.97 -2.88
N GLY A 305 -12.21 -1.57 -3.38
CA GLY A 305 -10.82 -1.25 -3.05
C GLY A 305 -10.26 -2.12 -1.92
N LYS A 306 -9.08 -1.76 -1.43
CA LYS A 306 -8.42 -2.49 -0.35
C LYS A 306 -9.10 -2.29 1.00
N CYS A 307 -8.92 -3.28 1.86
CA CYS A 307 -9.12 -3.18 3.29
C CYS A 307 -7.96 -3.86 4.02
N SER A 308 -7.80 -3.59 5.31
CA SER A 308 -6.91 -4.36 6.16
C SER A 308 -7.72 -5.22 7.10
N VAL A 309 -7.31 -6.47 7.28
CA VAL A 309 -7.94 -7.41 8.22
C VAL A 309 -6.85 -8.07 9.02
N ASN A 310 -6.81 -7.83 10.33
CA ASN A 310 -5.80 -8.41 11.18
C ASN A 310 -5.84 -9.94 11.12
N GLY A 311 -4.68 -10.56 10.97
CA GLY A 311 -4.55 -12.01 10.80
C GLY A 311 -5.01 -12.53 9.44
N LYS A 312 -5.12 -11.67 8.41
CA LYS A 312 -5.32 -12.04 7.00
C LYS A 312 -4.43 -11.24 6.03
N MET A 313 -3.44 -10.52 6.54
CA MET A 313 -2.56 -9.65 5.74
C MET A 313 -1.28 -10.35 5.26
N LEU A 314 -0.95 -11.51 5.83
CA LEU A 314 0.35 -12.15 5.68
C LEU A 314 0.15 -13.63 5.37
N GLY A 315 -0.68 -13.95 4.37
CA GLY A 315 -0.88 -15.30 3.85
C GLY A 315 -1.85 -16.18 4.65
N GLU A 316 -2.34 -15.76 5.82
CA GLU A 316 -3.29 -16.54 6.64
C GLU A 316 -4.64 -16.77 5.94
N GLY A 317 -4.96 -15.97 4.91
CA GLY A 317 -6.13 -16.17 4.06
C GLY A 317 -6.10 -17.51 3.33
N PHE A 318 -4.92 -17.90 2.84
CA PHE A 318 -4.72 -19.13 2.08
C PHE A 318 -4.16 -20.26 2.95
N LEU A 319 -3.22 -19.94 3.83
CA LEU A 319 -2.38 -20.94 4.50
C LEU A 319 -2.75 -21.17 5.96
N GLY A 320 -3.74 -20.43 6.49
CA GLY A 320 -4.16 -20.54 7.88
C GLY A 320 -3.16 -19.93 8.89
N PRO A 321 -3.36 -20.20 10.19
CA PRO A 321 -2.52 -19.62 11.25
C PRO A 321 -1.10 -20.19 11.22
N LEU A 322 -0.13 -19.41 11.72
CA LEU A 322 1.22 -19.91 11.96
C LEU A 322 1.22 -21.01 13.03
N SER A 323 2.13 -21.98 12.88
CA SER A 323 2.36 -23.02 13.87
C SER A 323 2.82 -22.43 15.21
N ALA A 324 2.51 -23.12 16.31
CA ALA A 324 2.93 -22.69 17.65
C ALA A 324 4.46 -22.48 17.72
N GLY A 325 4.87 -21.36 18.32
CA GLY A 325 6.28 -20.96 18.43
C GLY A 325 6.81 -20.15 17.25
N CYS A 326 6.15 -20.19 16.08
CA CYS A 326 6.48 -19.32 14.97
C CYS A 326 5.82 -17.95 15.15
N ARG A 327 6.51 -16.90 14.68
CA ARG A 327 5.98 -15.53 14.70
C ARG A 327 6.36 -14.78 13.44
N ILE A 328 5.68 -13.66 13.24
CA ILE A 328 6.02 -12.69 12.21
C ILE A 328 6.97 -11.66 12.84
N ALA A 329 8.00 -11.28 12.11
CA ALA A 329 8.86 -10.15 12.43
C ALA A 329 8.97 -9.25 11.22
N TYR A 330 9.26 -7.97 11.43
CA TYR A 330 9.68 -7.11 10.34
C TYR A 330 11.19 -6.94 10.39
N MET A 331 11.87 -7.20 9.27
CA MET A 331 13.34 -7.20 9.18
C MET A 331 13.81 -6.52 7.89
N ASP A 332 15.06 -6.05 7.88
CA ASP A 332 15.73 -5.49 6.69
C ASP A 332 16.04 -6.62 5.69
N VAL A 333 15.27 -6.64 4.60
CA VAL A 333 15.46 -7.49 3.41
C VAL A 333 15.98 -6.61 2.28
N ALA A 334 17.26 -6.75 1.95
CA ALA A 334 17.94 -6.03 0.87
C ALA A 334 17.70 -4.51 0.90
N GLY A 335 17.78 -3.91 2.09
CA GLY A 335 17.58 -2.47 2.31
C GLY A 335 16.12 -2.07 2.51
N ASN A 336 15.19 -3.03 2.57
CA ASN A 336 13.76 -2.78 2.69
C ASN A 336 13.16 -3.54 3.87
N PRO A 337 12.38 -2.89 4.73
CA PRO A 337 11.67 -3.59 5.78
C PRO A 337 10.55 -4.44 5.19
N GLN A 338 10.56 -5.74 5.50
CA GLN A 338 9.54 -6.69 5.05
C GLN A 338 9.15 -7.62 6.19
N ALA A 339 7.90 -8.10 6.15
CA ALA A 339 7.46 -9.15 7.04
C ALA A 339 8.21 -10.45 6.68
N VAL A 340 8.77 -11.09 7.70
CA VAL A 340 9.47 -12.38 7.62
C VAL A 340 8.93 -13.30 8.71
N PHE A 341 9.09 -14.60 8.49
CA PHE A 341 8.70 -15.63 9.43
C PHE A 341 9.88 -16.00 10.31
N VAL A 342 9.66 -16.06 11.61
CA VAL A 342 10.67 -16.48 12.58
C VAL A 342 10.20 -17.78 13.19
N ASP A 343 11.04 -18.82 13.07
CA ASP A 343 10.74 -20.13 13.63
C ASP A 343 10.84 -20.14 15.17
N ALA A 344 10.50 -21.28 15.79
CA ALA A 344 10.55 -21.45 17.24
C ALA A 344 11.97 -21.28 17.85
N ASN A 345 13.02 -21.37 17.05
CA ASN A 345 14.41 -21.18 17.47
C ASN A 345 14.89 -19.73 17.26
N GLY A 346 14.05 -18.84 16.73
CA GLY A 346 14.42 -17.46 16.45
C GLY A 346 15.10 -17.25 15.10
N VAL A 347 15.09 -18.24 14.20
CA VAL A 347 15.69 -18.14 12.86
C VAL A 347 14.71 -17.48 11.90
N PRO A 348 15.06 -16.33 11.27
CA PRO A 348 14.19 -15.67 10.31
C PRO A 348 14.30 -16.29 8.91
N THR A 349 13.20 -16.28 8.18
CA THR A 349 13.11 -16.64 6.77
C THR A 349 11.97 -15.88 6.08
N GLN A 350 12.17 -15.54 4.81
CA GLN A 350 11.15 -15.01 3.90
C GLN A 350 10.22 -16.11 3.39
N LEU A 351 10.66 -17.37 3.42
CA LEU A 351 9.90 -18.49 2.91
C LEU A 351 8.79 -18.87 3.89
N ASP A 352 7.54 -18.73 3.46
CA ASP A 352 6.41 -19.07 4.33
C ASP A 352 6.42 -20.57 4.67
N PRO A 353 6.56 -20.96 5.95
CA PRO A 353 6.63 -22.37 6.33
C PRO A 353 5.30 -23.10 6.14
N ARG A 354 4.17 -22.38 6.04
CA ARG A 354 2.83 -22.98 5.90
C ARG A 354 2.54 -23.46 4.48
N ALA A 355 3.25 -22.94 3.48
CA ALA A 355 3.04 -23.28 2.07
C ALA A 355 3.63 -24.65 1.67
N GLY A 356 4.28 -25.37 2.60
CA GLY A 356 4.82 -26.70 2.35
C GLY A 356 6.11 -26.68 1.49
N PRO A 357 6.52 -27.85 0.97
CA PRO A 357 7.73 -27.96 0.16
C PRO A 357 7.57 -27.28 -1.21
N LEU A 358 8.70 -26.89 -1.82
CA LEU A 358 8.70 -26.40 -3.20
C LEU A 358 8.27 -27.51 -4.18
N PRO A 359 7.56 -27.18 -5.27
CA PRO A 359 7.29 -28.14 -6.33
C PRO A 359 8.59 -28.63 -7.00
N SER A 360 8.53 -29.78 -7.68
CA SER A 360 9.69 -30.29 -8.42
C SER A 360 10.18 -29.28 -9.46
N GLY A 361 11.51 -29.21 -9.67
CA GLY A 361 12.14 -28.25 -10.57
C GLY A 361 12.35 -26.85 -9.98
N TRP A 362 11.73 -26.52 -8.85
CA TRP A 362 11.88 -25.21 -8.20
C TRP A 362 12.96 -25.21 -7.10
N SER A 363 13.75 -24.14 -7.06
CA SER A 363 14.74 -23.88 -6.02
C SER A 363 14.66 -22.44 -5.52
N VAL A 364 15.04 -22.22 -4.25
CA VAL A 364 15.11 -20.88 -3.64
C VAL A 364 16.55 -20.38 -3.62
N TRP A 365 16.70 -19.10 -3.92
CA TRP A 365 17.98 -18.37 -3.97
C TRP A 365 17.82 -17.00 -3.31
N TYR A 366 18.94 -16.42 -2.88
CA TYR A 366 18.95 -15.15 -2.18
C TYR A 366 20.04 -14.22 -2.71
N GLY A 367 19.72 -12.95 -2.90
CA GLY A 367 20.68 -11.91 -3.32
C GLY A 367 20.46 -11.39 -4.73
N THR A 368 21.43 -10.62 -5.23
CA THR A 368 21.40 -10.02 -6.58
C THR A 368 22.36 -10.69 -7.55
N ASP A 369 23.24 -11.56 -7.03
CA ASP A 369 24.23 -12.32 -7.80
C ASP A 369 23.66 -13.67 -8.27
N TYR A 370 22.46 -14.07 -7.84
CA TYR A 370 21.78 -15.32 -8.20
C TYR A 370 22.62 -16.60 -7.96
N LEU A 371 23.67 -16.49 -7.15
CA LEU A 371 24.63 -17.55 -6.88
C LEU A 371 24.63 -17.98 -5.41
N ASN A 372 23.84 -17.33 -4.56
CA ASN A 372 23.86 -17.53 -3.12
C ASN A 372 22.58 -18.19 -2.60
N LYS A 373 22.74 -19.20 -1.74
CA LYS A 373 21.65 -19.87 -1.00
C LYS A 373 21.59 -19.46 0.47
N ILE A 374 22.47 -18.57 0.90
CA ILE A 374 22.51 -18.02 2.25
C ILE A 374 21.53 -16.84 2.30
N GLU A 375 20.45 -17.02 3.04
CA GLU A 375 19.42 -16.00 3.22
C GLU A 375 19.88 -14.83 4.08
N VAL A 376 20.54 -15.12 5.20
CA VAL A 376 20.95 -14.14 6.20
C VAL A 376 22.47 -13.94 6.16
N GLU A 377 22.91 -12.71 5.95
CA GLU A 377 24.33 -12.33 5.98
C GLU A 377 24.49 -11.05 6.82
N ASN A 378 25.37 -11.08 7.83
CA ASN A 378 25.61 -9.96 8.74
C ASN A 378 24.33 -9.39 9.40
N GLY A 379 23.38 -10.26 9.74
CA GLY A 379 22.12 -9.87 10.38
C GLY A 379 21.10 -9.21 9.45
N LYS A 380 21.37 -9.16 8.13
CA LYS A 380 20.46 -8.67 7.10
C LYS A 380 20.01 -9.80 6.21
N LEU A 381 18.75 -9.76 5.79
CA LEU A 381 18.22 -10.73 4.83
C LEU A 381 18.52 -10.25 3.41
N LYS A 382 18.92 -11.18 2.56
CA LYS A 382 19.04 -10.97 1.11
C LYS A 382 17.68 -11.20 0.46
N LYS A 383 17.44 -10.52 -0.66
CA LYS A 383 16.17 -10.66 -1.41
C LYS A 383 15.98 -12.10 -1.89
N GLN A 384 14.85 -12.71 -1.58
CA GLN A 384 14.45 -14.04 -2.05
C GLN A 384 14.06 -14.05 -3.54
N TRP A 385 14.44 -15.14 -4.21
CA TRP A 385 14.05 -15.47 -5.58
C TRP A 385 13.78 -16.96 -5.72
N PHE A 386 12.90 -17.32 -6.64
CA PHE A 386 12.64 -18.69 -7.05
C PHE A 386 13.15 -18.91 -8.47
N PHE A 387 13.78 -20.06 -8.68
CA PHE A 387 14.32 -20.47 -9.97
C PHE A 387 13.76 -21.83 -10.37
N HIS A 388 13.25 -21.93 -11.59
CA HIS A 388 12.80 -23.18 -12.19
C HIS A 388 13.87 -23.75 -13.11
N GLU A 389 14.39 -24.94 -12.79
CA GLU A 389 15.57 -25.52 -13.43
C GLU A 389 15.37 -25.89 -14.91
N GLU A 390 14.17 -26.35 -15.29
CA GLU A 390 13.93 -26.80 -16.67
C GLU A 390 13.61 -25.66 -17.65
N THR A 391 12.92 -24.62 -17.16
CA THR A 391 12.53 -23.45 -17.98
C THR A 391 13.53 -22.31 -17.90
N GLU A 392 14.52 -22.43 -16.99
CA GLU A 392 15.47 -21.38 -16.65
C GLU A 392 14.80 -20.06 -16.22
N GLU A 393 13.59 -20.16 -15.64
CA GLU A 393 12.78 -19.01 -15.26
C GLU A 393 13.10 -18.55 -13.83
N TRP A 394 13.22 -17.23 -13.67
CA TRP A 394 13.35 -16.57 -12.37
C TRP A 394 12.09 -15.79 -12.02
N THR A 395 11.61 -15.95 -10.80
CA THR A 395 10.45 -15.19 -10.31
C THR A 395 10.60 -14.81 -8.84
N GLN A 396 9.84 -13.80 -8.42
CA GLN A 396 9.67 -13.44 -7.01
C GLN A 396 8.36 -14.02 -6.44
N TYR A 397 7.47 -14.52 -7.30
CA TYR A 397 6.23 -15.13 -6.88
C TYR A 397 6.48 -16.54 -6.37
N ASP A 398 5.93 -16.84 -5.20
CA ASP A 398 6.11 -18.14 -4.57
C ASP A 398 5.42 -19.23 -5.41
N PRO A 399 6.17 -20.18 -6.00
CA PRO A 399 5.63 -21.20 -6.89
C PRO A 399 4.72 -22.20 -6.16
N ARG A 400 4.64 -22.14 -4.83
CA ARG A 400 3.71 -22.93 -4.02
C ARG A 400 2.32 -22.30 -3.96
N LEU A 401 2.17 -21.02 -4.27
CA LEU A 401 0.88 -20.30 -4.14
C LEU A 401 0.06 -20.34 -5.44
N THR A 402 0.05 -21.50 -6.12
CA THR A 402 -0.81 -21.72 -7.29
C THR A 402 -2.21 -22.15 -6.88
N PRO A 403 -3.24 -21.86 -7.69
CA PRO A 403 -4.59 -22.36 -7.44
C PRO A 403 -4.65 -23.88 -7.28
N GLU A 404 -3.89 -24.62 -8.07
CA GLU A 404 -3.83 -26.09 -8.03
C GLU A 404 -3.26 -26.60 -6.71
N ASN A 405 -2.12 -26.03 -6.27
CA ASN A 405 -1.49 -26.45 -5.03
C ASN A 405 -2.36 -26.10 -3.83
N LEU A 406 -2.91 -24.89 -3.78
CA LEU A 406 -3.79 -24.46 -2.70
C LEU A 406 -5.07 -25.30 -2.61
N LYS A 407 -5.70 -25.64 -3.75
CA LYS A 407 -6.82 -26.60 -3.77
C LYS A 407 -6.42 -27.97 -3.22
N SER A 408 -5.22 -28.46 -3.54
CA SER A 408 -4.71 -29.73 -3.01
C SER A 408 -4.48 -29.69 -1.49
N MET A 409 -4.19 -28.51 -0.94
CA MET A 409 -4.10 -28.23 0.50
C MET A 409 -5.47 -28.07 1.17
N GLY A 410 -6.58 -28.15 0.42
CA GLY A 410 -7.93 -28.00 0.93
C GLY A 410 -8.38 -26.54 1.07
N VAL A 411 -7.69 -25.60 0.42
CA VAL A 411 -8.11 -24.19 0.37
C VAL A 411 -9.30 -24.07 -0.60
N ASP A 412 -10.38 -23.47 -0.12
CA ASP A 412 -11.54 -23.15 -0.96
C ASP A 412 -11.23 -21.92 -1.84
N ILE A 413 -11.35 -22.09 -3.15
CA ILE A 413 -11.03 -21.05 -4.12
C ILE A 413 -12.25 -20.80 -4.99
N GLU A 414 -12.73 -19.57 -4.97
CA GLU A 414 -13.87 -19.09 -5.74
C GLU A 414 -13.43 -18.13 -6.86
N GLU A 415 -14.18 -18.12 -7.95
CA GLU A 415 -14.00 -17.20 -9.07
C GLU A 415 -15.04 -16.08 -9.01
N PHE A 416 -14.58 -14.83 -9.18
CA PHE A 416 -15.42 -13.64 -9.14
C PHE A 416 -15.42 -12.92 -10.48
N VAL A 417 -16.62 -12.60 -10.99
CA VAL A 417 -16.78 -11.79 -12.21
C VAL A 417 -16.92 -10.32 -11.82
N LEU A 418 -15.89 -9.53 -12.10
CA LEU A 418 -15.88 -8.09 -11.81
C LEU A 418 -16.66 -7.29 -12.87
N VAL A 419 -17.41 -6.28 -12.43
CA VAL A 419 -18.21 -5.38 -13.28
C VAL A 419 -17.99 -3.91 -13.06
#